data_AF-A0A023AXM9-F1
#
_entry.id   AF-A0A023AXM9-F1
#
_cell.length_a   1.000
_cell.length_b   1.000
_cell.length_c   1.000
_cell.angle_alpha   90.00
_cell.angle_beta   90.00
_cell.angle_gamma   90.00
#
_symmetry.space_group_name_H-M   'P 1'
#
loop_
_entity.id
_entity.type
_entity.pdbx_description
1 polymer ?
#
loop_
_entity_poly.entity_id
_entity_poly.type
_entity_poly.pdbx_seq_one_letter_code
_entity_poly.pdbx_strand_id
1 'polypeptide(L)'
;MRGCEGSSAKTVSVTVALALLAAAAEGCRTLESGGVFAHLPCRDGVPSLPADSFRLDWGGEHLVTSMVYLSIALQCLELLDKDKSLILASVDQIYFRQRCPKITVHIDPRWRDYTRREAEGSRVFMAHQVLCRLATYTGHKTRSELPSYREGAYPLWRDFAAQLFDHTPSQTWAVPDSLKQMHEQFAQAYLAADPSFAYHQLNWRNACRPWLGRKHRQIAVLPTKGSSRTCVDCRPQVLTDLDVPLRLEKLKVESSSSIHNVDSRNWIRVAALGAKEIRRQAHDRGLTTGWIGLSKTWRTMSGSSLSDSDTERAIQQRLYSGYLIKLYDLLRVYRLAPKLFDDLQKQIRSLLKRADNHSLFHKSDNWCVGSYDQVYVSLECRTPDIDSPTKLHIVLNPECMKAKSKKQAQLVTDSFLNLVKLHAGCAYYPSSSRWYTGM
;
A
#
# COMPACT_ATOMS: atom_id res chain seq x y z
N MET A 1 -13.08 -37.76 -16.37
CA MET A 1 -13.34 -36.90 -15.18
C MET A 1 -12.04 -36.76 -14.41
N ARG A 2 -11.29 -35.67 -14.61
CA ARG A 2 -10.13 -35.30 -13.78
C ARG A 2 -10.49 -33.96 -13.14
N GLY A 3 -10.71 -33.97 -11.84
CA GLY A 3 -11.00 -32.78 -11.07
C GLY A 3 -9.75 -31.92 -10.97
N CYS A 4 -9.81 -30.71 -11.52
CA CYS A 4 -8.90 -29.65 -11.15
C CYS A 4 -9.32 -29.17 -9.76
N GLU A 5 -8.64 -29.65 -8.73
CA GLU A 5 -8.67 -29.05 -7.40
C GLU A 5 -8.02 -27.67 -7.47
N GLY A 6 -8.83 -26.66 -7.77
CA GLY A 6 -8.47 -25.27 -7.61
C GLY A 6 -8.28 -24.98 -6.12
N SER A 7 -7.04 -25.07 -5.65
CA SER A 7 -6.64 -24.52 -4.36
C SER A 7 -6.90 -23.01 -4.38
N SER A 8 -8.08 -22.63 -3.88
CA SER A 8 -8.45 -21.25 -3.57
C SER A 8 -7.62 -20.82 -2.36
N ALA A 9 -6.39 -20.38 -2.64
CA ALA A 9 -5.59 -19.64 -1.68
C ALA A 9 -6.33 -18.35 -1.36
N LYS A 10 -7.12 -18.35 -0.30
CA LYS A 10 -7.72 -17.14 0.26
C LYS A 10 -6.58 -16.24 0.72
N THR A 11 -6.32 -15.19 -0.05
CA THR A 11 -5.43 -14.09 0.33
C THR A 11 -6.08 -13.33 1.49
N VAL A 12 -5.70 -13.67 2.72
CA VAL A 12 -6.20 -13.01 3.94
C VAL A 12 -5.29 -11.83 4.26
N SER A 13 -5.80 -10.64 3.94
CA SER A 13 -5.26 -9.33 4.35
C SER A 13 -5.56 -9.09 5.83
N VAL A 14 -4.52 -8.72 6.60
CA VAL A 14 -4.65 -8.28 7.99
C VAL A 14 -4.56 -6.75 8.02
N THR A 15 -5.72 -6.21 8.35
CA THR A 15 -6.14 -4.85 8.69
C THR A 15 -5.10 -3.99 9.45
N VAL A 16 -4.70 -2.85 8.87
CA VAL A 16 -4.96 -1.47 9.37
C VAL A 16 -4.36 -0.42 8.39
N ALA A 17 -5.28 0.41 7.91
CA ALA A 17 -5.16 1.69 7.21
C ALA A 17 -4.60 1.65 5.76
N LEU A 18 -5.43 1.85 4.74
CA LEU A 18 -5.87 3.17 4.26
C LEU A 18 -4.68 4.07 3.89
N ALA A 19 -4.03 3.81 2.76
CA ALA A 19 -3.64 4.95 1.93
C ALA A 19 -4.94 5.49 1.34
N LEU A 20 -5.70 6.28 2.11
CA LEU A 20 -6.82 7.04 1.58
C LEU A 20 -6.27 7.83 0.41
N LEU A 21 -6.66 7.42 -0.79
CA LEU A 21 -6.42 8.21 -1.98
C LEU A 21 -7.23 9.48 -1.80
N ALA A 22 -6.56 10.50 -1.30
CA ALA A 22 -7.13 11.82 -1.16
C ALA A 22 -6.88 12.58 -2.45
N ALA A 23 -7.60 13.67 -2.62
CA ALA A 23 -7.33 14.61 -3.68
C ALA A 23 -6.67 15.87 -3.14
N ALA A 24 -5.81 16.49 -3.94
CA ALA A 24 -5.25 17.81 -3.70
C ALA A 24 -5.39 18.66 -4.95
N ALA A 25 -5.61 19.95 -4.72
CA ALA A 25 -5.51 20.98 -5.75
C ALA A 25 -4.09 21.03 -6.37
N GLU A 26 -3.05 20.78 -5.55
CA GLU A 26 -1.66 20.74 -6.03
C GLU A 26 -1.23 19.32 -6.40
N GLY A 27 -0.75 19.16 -7.64
CA GLY A 27 -0.22 17.90 -8.15
C GLY A 27 1.28 17.77 -7.94
N CYS A 28 1.72 16.63 -7.40
CA CYS A 28 3.14 16.31 -7.32
C CYS A 28 3.61 15.64 -8.62
N ARG A 29 4.43 16.31 -9.44
CA ARG A 29 4.89 15.75 -10.73
C ARG A 29 5.82 14.53 -10.61
N THR A 30 6.26 14.20 -9.40
CA THR A 30 7.01 12.96 -9.12
C THR A 30 6.13 11.71 -9.10
N LEU A 31 4.82 11.87 -9.28
CA LEU A 31 3.87 10.79 -9.42
C LEU A 31 4.13 9.99 -10.72
N GLU A 32 4.87 8.90 -10.60
CA GLU A 32 4.55 7.73 -11.41
C GLU A 32 3.37 7.02 -10.76
N SER A 33 2.15 7.50 -11.01
CA SER A 33 0.93 6.94 -10.45
C SER A 33 0.90 5.41 -10.57
N GLY A 34 1.33 4.83 -11.70
CA GLY A 34 1.32 3.37 -11.87
C GLY A 34 2.23 2.60 -10.90
N GLY A 35 3.30 3.18 -10.33
CA GLY A 35 4.12 2.49 -9.33
C GLY A 35 3.49 2.43 -7.93
N VAL A 36 2.43 3.21 -7.67
CA VAL A 36 1.67 3.19 -6.40
C VAL A 36 0.43 2.32 -6.51
N PHE A 37 -0.02 2.07 -7.75
CA PHE A 37 -1.32 1.49 -8.04
C PHE A 37 -1.29 0.21 -8.88
N ALA A 38 -0.14 -0.13 -9.47
CA ALA A 38 0.03 -1.24 -10.40
C ALA A 38 1.25 -2.08 -10.00
N HIS A 39 1.28 -3.39 -10.18
CA HIS A 39 0.53 -4.22 -11.10
C HIS A 39 0.00 -5.44 -10.36
N LEU A 40 -1.30 -5.69 -10.44
CA LEU A 40 -1.69 -7.10 -10.51
C LEU A 40 -1.10 -7.62 -11.84
N PRO A 41 -0.34 -8.72 -11.84
CA PRO A 41 -0.16 -9.47 -13.08
C PRO A 41 -1.55 -9.70 -13.66
N CYS A 42 -1.68 -9.56 -14.98
CA CYS A 42 -2.91 -9.76 -15.74
C CYS A 42 -3.75 -10.86 -15.07
N ARG A 43 -4.82 -10.50 -14.35
CA ARG A 43 -5.67 -11.52 -13.73
C ARG A 43 -6.19 -12.39 -14.87
N ASP A 44 -6.16 -13.70 -14.72
CA ASP A 44 -6.58 -14.61 -15.78
C ASP A 44 -7.98 -14.23 -16.28
N GLY A 45 -8.04 -13.84 -17.56
CA GLY A 45 -9.27 -13.41 -18.23
C GLY A 45 -9.58 -11.91 -18.21
N VAL A 46 -8.69 -11.04 -17.71
CA VAL A 46 -8.84 -9.58 -17.88
C VAL A 46 -7.99 -9.12 -19.07
N PRO A 47 -8.53 -8.34 -20.02
CA PRO A 47 -7.77 -7.83 -21.16
C PRO A 47 -6.49 -7.06 -20.78
N SER A 48 -5.49 -7.09 -21.65
CA SER A 48 -4.35 -6.19 -21.56
C SER A 48 -4.76 -4.74 -21.80
N LEU A 49 -4.18 -3.79 -21.06
CA LEU A 49 -4.38 -2.36 -21.28
C LEU A 49 -3.39 -1.81 -22.30
N PRO A 50 -3.63 -0.60 -22.86
CA PRO A 50 -2.62 0.13 -23.60
C PRO A 50 -1.32 0.30 -22.81
N ALA A 51 -0.20 0.45 -23.52
CA ALA A 51 1.07 0.80 -22.89
C ALA A 51 0.92 2.07 -22.02
N ASP A 52 1.64 2.12 -20.91
CA ASP A 52 1.61 3.21 -19.91
C ASP A 52 0.27 3.42 -19.20
N SER A 53 -0.56 2.37 -19.13
CA SER A 53 -1.85 2.41 -18.44
C SER A 53 -1.90 1.39 -17.30
N PHE A 54 -2.69 1.68 -16.27
CA PHE A 54 -2.89 0.79 -15.13
C PHE A 54 -4.34 0.80 -14.65
N ARG A 55 -4.73 -0.30 -13.98
CA ARG A 55 -5.98 -0.41 -13.22
C ARG A 55 -5.68 -0.21 -11.75
N LEU A 56 -6.63 0.36 -11.02
CA LEU A 56 -6.58 0.30 -9.56
C LEU A 56 -6.93 -1.12 -9.11
N ASP A 57 -6.16 -1.67 -8.16
CA ASP A 57 -6.55 -2.90 -7.50
C ASP A 57 -7.64 -2.60 -6.46
N TRP A 58 -8.88 -2.70 -6.94
CA TRP A 58 -10.06 -2.53 -6.11
C TRP A 58 -10.22 -3.66 -5.07
N GLY A 59 -9.51 -4.78 -5.18
CA GLY A 59 -9.73 -5.96 -4.33
C GLY A 59 -8.98 -6.01 -3.00
N GLY A 60 -8.20 -4.98 -2.64
CA GLY A 60 -7.23 -5.03 -1.54
C GLY A 60 -7.46 -4.04 -0.38
N GLU A 61 -6.38 -3.76 0.36
CA GLU A 61 -6.30 -2.76 1.44
C GLU A 61 -6.37 -1.30 0.94
N HIS A 62 -6.43 -1.11 -0.37
CA HIS A 62 -6.47 0.19 -1.03
C HIS A 62 -7.90 0.69 -1.08
N LEU A 63 -8.19 1.67 -0.22
CA LEU A 63 -9.49 2.31 -0.18
C LEU A 63 -9.37 3.74 -0.73
N VAL A 64 -10.33 4.14 -1.55
CA VAL A 64 -10.41 5.52 -2.07
C VAL A 64 -11.16 6.42 -1.10
N THR A 65 -10.81 7.71 -1.04
CA THR A 65 -11.69 8.69 -0.39
C THR A 65 -12.98 8.83 -1.20
N SER A 66 -14.05 9.28 -0.55
CA SER A 66 -15.30 9.64 -1.23
C SER A 66 -15.07 10.67 -2.33
N MET A 67 -14.14 11.62 -2.15
CA MET A 67 -13.79 12.61 -3.18
C MET A 67 -13.18 11.98 -4.44
N VAL A 68 -12.27 11.03 -4.28
CA VAL A 68 -11.68 10.30 -5.41
C VAL A 68 -12.74 9.43 -6.09
N TYR A 69 -13.59 8.75 -5.32
CA TYR A 69 -14.71 7.98 -5.86
C TYR A 69 -15.66 8.85 -6.68
N LEU A 70 -16.18 9.94 -6.11
CA LEU A 70 -17.13 10.84 -6.78
C LEU A 70 -16.51 11.43 -8.05
N SER A 71 -15.22 11.78 -7.99
CA SER A 71 -14.48 12.23 -9.17
C SER A 71 -14.40 11.16 -10.27
N ILE A 72 -14.09 9.92 -9.91
CA ILE A 72 -14.02 8.82 -10.88
C ILE A 72 -15.41 8.56 -11.47
N ALA A 73 -16.45 8.54 -10.62
CA ALA A 73 -17.83 8.30 -11.03
C ALA A 73 -18.34 9.38 -12.01
N LEU A 74 -18.14 10.66 -11.69
CA LEU A 74 -18.51 11.77 -12.57
C LEU A 74 -17.79 11.70 -13.91
N GLN A 75 -16.49 11.43 -13.92
CA GLN A 75 -15.74 11.28 -15.17
C GLN A 75 -16.20 10.06 -15.99
N CYS A 76 -16.53 8.93 -15.35
CA CYS A 76 -17.14 7.78 -16.04
C CYS A 76 -18.47 8.17 -16.70
N LEU A 77 -19.36 8.85 -15.97
CA LEU A 77 -20.68 9.24 -16.47
C LEU A 77 -20.58 10.22 -17.64
N GLU A 78 -19.63 11.16 -17.61
CA GLU A 78 -19.35 12.02 -18.76
C GLU A 78 -18.88 11.27 -19.99
N LEU A 79 -17.95 10.31 -19.82
CA LEU A 79 -17.45 9.51 -20.94
C LEU A 79 -18.58 8.69 -21.56
N LEU A 80 -19.46 8.14 -20.74
CA LEU A 80 -20.65 7.44 -21.20
C LEU A 80 -21.65 8.41 -21.87
N ASP A 81 -21.85 9.61 -21.35
CA ASP A 81 -22.76 10.54 -22.00
C ASP A 81 -22.25 10.97 -23.38
N LYS A 82 -20.94 11.23 -23.50
CA LYS A 82 -20.26 11.63 -24.74
C LYS A 82 -20.24 10.53 -25.82
N ASP A 83 -19.99 9.28 -25.44
CA ASP A 83 -19.93 8.15 -26.37
C ASP A 83 -21.05 7.15 -26.09
N LYS A 84 -22.09 7.11 -26.92
CA LYS A 84 -23.24 6.21 -26.74
C LYS A 84 -22.90 4.72 -26.95
N SER A 85 -21.79 4.41 -27.62
CA SER A 85 -21.33 3.03 -27.83
C SER A 85 -20.58 2.46 -26.62
N LEU A 86 -20.08 3.34 -25.76
CA LEU A 86 -19.33 2.96 -24.56
C LEU A 86 -20.27 2.34 -23.51
N ILE A 87 -19.90 1.19 -22.97
CA ILE A 87 -20.64 0.50 -21.91
C ILE A 87 -19.69 0.25 -20.73
N LEU A 88 -20.12 0.63 -19.53
CA LEU A 88 -19.41 0.36 -18.29
C LEU A 88 -20.08 -0.83 -17.58
N ALA A 89 -19.52 -2.02 -17.75
CA ALA A 89 -20.02 -3.29 -17.22
C ALA A 89 -19.10 -3.93 -16.16
N SER A 90 -17.86 -3.45 -16.00
CA SER A 90 -16.95 -3.89 -14.94
C SER A 90 -16.08 -2.75 -14.40
N VAL A 91 -15.75 -2.82 -13.10
CA VAL A 91 -14.76 -1.92 -12.47
C VAL A 91 -13.37 -2.07 -13.10
N ASP A 92 -13.07 -3.24 -13.68
CA ASP A 92 -11.79 -3.52 -14.35
C ASP A 92 -11.67 -2.82 -15.71
N GLN A 93 -12.76 -2.26 -16.25
CA GLN A 93 -12.67 -1.39 -17.43
C GLN A 93 -12.09 -0.01 -17.12
N ILE A 94 -12.15 0.41 -15.86
CA ILE A 94 -11.67 1.72 -15.43
C ILE A 94 -10.14 1.66 -15.31
N TYR A 95 -9.46 2.49 -16.10
CA TYR A 95 -8.01 2.59 -16.08
C TYR A 95 -7.50 4.03 -16.12
N PHE A 96 -6.23 4.19 -15.81
CA PHE A 96 -5.55 5.48 -15.66
C PHE A 96 -4.18 5.43 -16.34
N ARG A 97 -3.63 6.60 -16.68
CA ARG A 97 -2.26 6.72 -17.24
C ARG A 97 -1.21 6.75 -16.12
N GLN A 98 -0.15 5.95 -16.26
CA GLN A 98 0.90 5.72 -15.25
C GLN A 98 1.72 6.97 -14.88
N ARG A 99 1.71 8.02 -15.71
CA ARG A 99 2.45 9.27 -15.49
C ARG A 99 1.55 10.50 -15.46
N CYS A 100 0.26 10.30 -15.19
CA CYS A 100 -0.67 11.41 -14.99
C CYS A 100 -0.81 11.70 -13.50
N PRO A 101 -0.38 12.88 -13.01
CA PRO A 101 -0.64 13.27 -11.62
C PRO A 101 -2.12 13.55 -11.37
N LYS A 102 -2.87 13.92 -12.41
CA LYS A 102 -4.32 14.10 -12.36
C LYS A 102 -5.05 12.77 -12.41
N ILE A 103 -6.19 12.72 -11.74
CA ILE A 103 -7.13 11.61 -11.85
C ILE A 103 -7.86 11.81 -13.17
N THR A 104 -7.43 11.07 -14.19
CA THR A 104 -8.06 11.07 -15.52
C THR A 104 -8.53 9.66 -15.81
N VAL A 105 -9.84 9.48 -15.75
CA VAL A 105 -10.48 8.19 -15.99
C VAL A 105 -10.48 7.89 -17.48
N HIS A 106 -10.20 6.64 -17.80
CA HIS A 106 -10.47 6.03 -19.09
C HIS A 106 -11.30 4.76 -18.90
N ILE A 107 -12.14 4.43 -19.88
CA ILE A 107 -12.94 3.21 -19.90
C ILE A 107 -12.49 2.39 -21.11
N ASP A 108 -12.14 1.12 -20.91
CA ASP A 108 -11.84 0.21 -22.01
C ASP A 108 -13.15 -0.11 -22.78
N PRO A 109 -13.23 0.17 -24.09
CA PRO A 109 -14.45 -0.05 -24.87
C PRO A 109 -14.81 -1.53 -25.05
N ARG A 110 -13.88 -2.46 -24.79
CA ARG A 110 -14.08 -3.91 -24.97
C ARG A 110 -14.84 -4.54 -23.79
N TRP A 111 -15.98 -3.98 -23.42
CA TRP A 111 -16.74 -4.39 -22.22
C TRP A 111 -17.08 -5.89 -22.18
N ARG A 112 -17.31 -6.51 -23.35
CA ARG A 112 -17.63 -7.95 -23.47
C ARG A 112 -16.53 -8.85 -22.93
N ASP A 113 -15.28 -8.41 -23.00
CA ASP A 113 -14.14 -9.18 -22.51
C ASP A 113 -14.07 -9.20 -20.97
N TYR A 114 -14.81 -8.33 -20.29
CA TYR A 114 -14.83 -8.22 -18.83
C TYR A 114 -16.02 -8.93 -18.18
N THR A 115 -17.03 -9.29 -18.98
CA THR A 115 -18.27 -9.89 -18.50
C THR A 115 -18.27 -11.38 -18.80
N ARG A 116 -18.15 -12.23 -17.76
CA ARG A 116 -18.23 -13.70 -17.91
C ARG A 116 -19.66 -14.20 -18.19
N ARG A 117 -20.67 -13.36 -17.99
CA ARG A 117 -22.07 -13.60 -18.35
C ARG A 117 -22.50 -12.50 -19.30
N GLU A 118 -23.48 -12.78 -20.16
CA GLU A 118 -24.19 -11.74 -20.88
C GLU A 118 -24.70 -10.75 -19.82
N ALA A 119 -24.10 -9.57 -19.76
CA ALA A 119 -24.57 -8.53 -18.85
C ALA A 119 -25.92 -8.06 -19.41
N GLU A 120 -26.99 -8.70 -18.95
CA GLU A 120 -28.35 -8.33 -19.28
C GLU A 120 -28.70 -7.05 -18.51
N GLY A 121 -29.18 -6.05 -19.23
CA GLY A 121 -29.63 -4.80 -18.62
C GLY A 121 -29.44 -3.60 -19.53
N SER A 122 -30.08 -2.50 -19.15
CA SER A 122 -29.84 -1.23 -19.82
C SER A 122 -28.42 -0.75 -19.55
N ARG A 123 -27.88 0.06 -20.47
CA ARG A 123 -26.60 0.76 -20.31
C ARG A 123 -26.51 1.54 -18.98
N VAL A 124 -27.64 2.15 -18.59
CA VAL A 124 -27.77 2.91 -17.35
C VAL A 124 -27.63 1.99 -16.14
N PHE A 125 -28.31 0.85 -16.16
CA PHE A 125 -28.26 -0.15 -15.10
C PHE A 125 -26.86 -0.74 -14.91
N MET A 126 -26.16 -1.08 -16.00
CA MET A 126 -24.78 -1.59 -15.91
C MET A 126 -23.83 -0.55 -15.31
N ALA A 127 -23.86 0.69 -15.79
CA ALA A 127 -23.02 1.76 -15.26
C ALA A 127 -23.30 1.99 -13.77
N HIS A 128 -24.57 2.01 -13.40
CA HIS A 128 -25.02 2.10 -12.02
C HIS A 128 -24.44 0.98 -11.13
N GLN A 129 -24.56 -0.28 -11.57
CA GLN A 129 -23.99 -1.42 -10.84
C GLN A 129 -22.48 -1.31 -10.64
N VAL A 130 -21.74 -0.90 -11.67
CA VAL A 130 -20.28 -0.72 -11.59
C VAL A 130 -19.92 0.39 -10.62
N LEU A 131 -20.62 1.52 -10.65
CA LEU A 131 -20.36 2.64 -9.74
C LEU A 131 -20.75 2.31 -8.29
N CYS A 132 -21.79 1.52 -8.07
CA CYS A 132 -22.13 1.02 -6.74
C CYS A 132 -21.06 0.05 -6.21
N ARG A 133 -20.60 -0.88 -7.07
CA ARG A 133 -19.49 -1.77 -6.74
C ARG A 133 -18.22 -0.98 -6.43
N LEU A 134 -17.93 0.06 -7.21
CA LEU A 134 -16.81 0.95 -6.98
C LEU A 134 -16.89 1.64 -5.60
N ALA A 135 -18.10 2.03 -5.19
CA ALA A 135 -18.35 2.65 -3.89
C ALA A 135 -17.97 1.72 -2.73
N THR A 136 -18.04 0.39 -2.89
CA THR A 136 -17.62 -0.57 -1.84
C THR A 136 -16.14 -0.51 -1.50
N TYR A 137 -15.34 0.11 -2.36
CA TYR A 137 -13.90 0.32 -2.17
C TYR A 137 -13.59 1.69 -1.54
N THR A 138 -14.60 2.42 -1.10
CA THR A 138 -14.40 3.62 -0.30
C THR A 138 -14.20 3.26 1.17
N GLY A 139 -13.33 4.00 1.85
CA GLY A 139 -12.75 3.57 3.11
C GLY A 139 -13.60 3.75 4.35
N HIS A 140 -14.71 3.02 4.51
CA HIS A 140 -15.51 3.07 5.75
C HIS A 140 -16.19 1.74 6.09
N LYS A 141 -15.42 0.78 6.59
CA LYS A 141 -15.96 -0.49 7.10
C LYS A 141 -16.36 -0.47 8.58
N THR A 142 -16.07 0.59 9.34
CA THR A 142 -16.43 0.66 10.77
C THR A 142 -17.53 1.68 11.03
N ARG A 143 -18.69 1.18 11.47
CA ARG A 143 -19.95 1.90 11.72
C ARG A 143 -19.89 2.83 12.96
N SER A 144 -18.82 2.80 13.74
CA SER A 144 -18.74 3.41 15.08
C SER A 144 -17.82 4.64 15.20
N GLU A 145 -17.15 5.08 14.14
CA GLU A 145 -16.07 6.09 14.25
C GLU A 145 -16.16 7.19 13.18
N LEU A 146 -17.21 8.02 13.20
CA LEU A 146 -17.24 9.23 12.38
C LEU A 146 -17.34 10.50 13.25
N PRO A 147 -16.33 11.40 13.18
CA PRO A 147 -16.50 12.82 13.49
C PRO A 147 -17.42 13.48 12.45
N SER A 148 -17.93 14.67 12.80
CA SER A 148 -18.99 15.45 12.14
C SER A 148 -18.67 16.01 10.74
N TYR A 149 -18.06 15.22 9.85
CA TYR A 149 -17.93 15.59 8.44
C TYR A 149 -19.35 15.68 7.84
N ARG A 150 -19.75 16.91 7.47
CA ARG A 150 -21.11 17.35 7.09
C ARG A 150 -22.07 16.21 6.72
N GLU A 151 -23.09 16.06 7.57
CA GLU A 151 -24.18 15.08 7.55
C GLU A 151 -24.99 14.97 6.24
N GLY A 152 -24.74 15.80 5.22
CA GLY A 152 -25.58 15.88 4.02
C GLY A 152 -25.20 14.94 2.87
N ALA A 153 -23.91 14.79 2.56
CA ALA A 153 -23.49 14.10 1.33
C ALA A 153 -23.18 12.61 1.55
N TYR A 154 -22.77 12.27 2.76
CA TYR A 154 -22.19 10.97 3.10
C TYR A 154 -23.23 9.85 3.34
N PRO A 155 -24.40 10.10 3.96
CA PRO A 155 -25.44 9.08 4.10
C PRO A 155 -25.98 8.62 2.75
N LEU A 156 -26.21 9.54 1.81
CA LEU A 156 -26.93 9.27 0.56
C LEU A 156 -26.34 8.13 -0.28
N TRP A 157 -25.03 8.12 -0.55
CA TRP A 157 -24.42 7.09 -1.41
C TRP A 157 -24.01 5.83 -0.62
N ARG A 158 -23.79 5.95 0.70
CA ARG A 158 -23.52 4.79 1.55
C ARG A 158 -24.81 4.02 1.85
N ASP A 159 -25.92 4.69 2.08
CA ASP A 159 -27.24 4.08 2.18
C ASP A 159 -27.61 3.41 0.86
N PHE A 160 -27.29 4.07 -0.26
CA PHE A 160 -27.42 3.50 -1.61
C PHE A 160 -26.57 2.24 -1.81
N ALA A 161 -25.30 2.26 -1.40
CA ALA A 161 -24.40 1.10 -1.53
C ALA A 161 -24.72 -0.02 -0.52
N ALA A 162 -25.08 0.31 0.73
CA ALA A 162 -25.39 -0.66 1.78
C ALA A 162 -26.71 -1.40 1.51
N GLN A 163 -27.73 -0.72 1.00
CA GLN A 163 -29.02 -1.32 0.64
C GLN A 163 -28.93 -2.26 -0.57
N LEU A 164 -27.89 -2.15 -1.39
CA LEU A 164 -27.60 -3.06 -2.50
C LEU A 164 -27.01 -4.42 -2.06
N PHE A 165 -26.44 -4.49 -0.85
CA PHE A 165 -25.80 -5.70 -0.31
C PHE A 165 -26.51 -6.28 0.92
N ASP A 166 -27.32 -5.51 1.64
CA ASP A 166 -28.24 -6.03 2.66
C ASP A 166 -29.62 -6.29 2.04
N HIS A 167 -30.02 -7.57 1.98
CA HIS A 167 -31.26 -8.07 1.36
C HIS A 167 -32.57 -7.66 2.07
N THR A 168 -32.68 -6.45 2.64
CA THR A 168 -33.97 -5.97 3.17
C THR A 168 -34.72 -5.18 2.09
N PRO A 169 -35.75 -5.75 1.43
CA PRO A 169 -36.29 -5.23 0.16
C PRO A 169 -37.25 -4.03 0.30
N SER A 170 -37.21 -3.27 1.40
CA SER A 170 -38.32 -2.36 1.73
C SER A 170 -38.19 -0.93 1.19
N GLN A 171 -37.03 -0.53 0.66
CA GLN A 171 -36.85 0.72 -0.07
C GLN A 171 -36.21 0.44 -1.43
N THR A 172 -37.05 0.16 -2.42
CA THR A 172 -36.65 0.13 -3.83
C THR A 172 -36.32 1.56 -4.25
N TRP A 173 -35.04 1.94 -4.20
CA TRP A 173 -34.59 3.07 -4.99
C TRP A 173 -34.80 2.71 -6.45
N ALA A 174 -35.56 3.55 -7.16
CA ALA A 174 -35.69 3.41 -8.60
C ALA A 174 -34.29 3.51 -9.20
N VAL A 175 -33.92 2.50 -10.01
CA VAL A 175 -32.74 2.62 -10.87
C VAL A 175 -32.90 3.93 -11.62
N PRO A 176 -31.91 4.83 -11.62
CA PRO A 176 -32.00 6.08 -12.33
C PRO A 176 -32.45 5.84 -13.77
N ASP A 177 -33.41 6.62 -14.25
CA ASP A 177 -33.99 6.42 -15.57
C ASP A 177 -33.00 6.80 -16.68
N SER A 178 -31.95 7.57 -16.33
CA SER A 178 -30.95 8.03 -17.28
C SER A 178 -29.56 8.24 -16.66
N LEU A 179 -28.53 8.25 -17.53
CA LEU A 179 -27.17 8.66 -17.15
C LEU A 179 -27.12 10.11 -16.64
N LYS A 180 -27.98 10.99 -17.17
CA LYS A 180 -28.06 12.39 -16.78
C LYS A 180 -28.51 12.56 -15.33
N GLN A 181 -29.55 11.82 -14.94
CA GLN A 181 -30.04 11.83 -13.55
C GLN A 181 -28.96 11.32 -12.58
N MET A 182 -28.23 10.24 -12.93
CA MET A 182 -27.08 9.81 -12.14
C MET A 182 -26.03 10.92 -12.03
N HIS A 183 -25.67 11.54 -13.15
CA HIS A 183 -24.67 12.60 -13.15
C HIS A 183 -25.08 13.76 -12.22
N GLU A 184 -26.34 14.19 -12.27
CA GLU A 184 -26.87 15.24 -11.39
C GLU A 184 -26.78 14.86 -9.90
N GLN A 185 -27.12 13.61 -9.54
CA GLN A 185 -27.00 13.12 -8.17
C GLN A 185 -25.55 13.09 -7.68
N PHE A 186 -24.64 12.53 -8.48
CA PHE A 186 -23.21 12.51 -8.17
C PHE A 186 -22.62 13.93 -8.11
N ALA A 187 -23.12 14.84 -8.94
CA ALA A 187 -22.68 16.24 -8.96
C ALA A 187 -23.11 16.97 -7.68
N GLN A 188 -24.35 16.77 -7.23
CA GLN A 188 -24.85 17.32 -5.97
C GLN A 188 -24.05 16.79 -4.78
N ALA A 189 -23.78 15.48 -4.75
CA ALA A 189 -22.94 14.86 -3.72
C ALA A 189 -21.52 15.45 -3.71
N TYR A 190 -20.93 15.66 -4.89
CA TYR A 190 -19.62 16.30 -5.02
C TYR A 190 -19.65 17.75 -4.54
N LEU A 191 -20.62 18.58 -4.99
CA LEU A 191 -20.77 19.98 -4.57
C LEU A 191 -20.92 20.13 -3.06
N ALA A 192 -21.65 19.21 -2.42
CA ALA A 192 -21.83 19.20 -0.98
C ALA A 192 -20.52 18.89 -0.24
N ALA A 193 -19.62 18.11 -0.84
CA ALA A 193 -18.31 17.76 -0.29
C ALA A 193 -17.22 18.82 -0.62
N ASP A 194 -17.24 19.37 -1.83
CA ASP A 194 -16.33 20.40 -2.34
C ASP A 194 -17.08 21.37 -3.27
N PRO A 195 -17.42 22.59 -2.77
CA PRO A 195 -18.13 23.60 -3.55
C PRO A 195 -17.40 24.08 -4.81
N SER A 196 -16.09 23.84 -4.93
CA SER A 196 -15.33 24.23 -6.13
C SER A 196 -15.72 23.44 -7.38
N PHE A 197 -16.38 22.29 -7.19
CA PHE A 197 -16.78 21.36 -8.26
C PHE A 197 -15.61 20.93 -9.17
N ALA A 198 -14.38 20.96 -8.64
CA ALA A 198 -13.16 20.78 -9.43
C ALA A 198 -12.76 19.30 -9.60
N TYR A 199 -13.71 18.39 -9.89
CA TYR A 199 -13.44 16.95 -9.97
C TYR A 199 -12.46 16.56 -11.09
N HIS A 200 -12.36 17.33 -12.17
CA HIS A 200 -11.32 17.15 -13.21
C HIS A 200 -9.93 17.65 -12.80
N GLN A 201 -9.85 18.44 -11.73
CA GLN A 201 -8.60 19.05 -11.28
C GLN A 201 -7.95 18.26 -10.14
N LEU A 202 -8.61 17.20 -9.66
CA LEU A 202 -8.08 16.38 -8.58
C LEU A 202 -6.80 15.67 -9.02
N ASN A 203 -5.75 15.86 -8.24
CA ASN A 203 -4.52 15.10 -8.37
C ASN A 203 -4.53 13.94 -7.38
N TRP A 204 -3.81 12.88 -7.71
CA TRP A 204 -3.54 11.80 -6.76
C TRP A 204 -2.75 12.34 -5.56
N ARG A 205 -3.43 12.67 -4.46
CA ARG A 205 -2.79 13.03 -3.19
C ARG A 205 -2.57 11.75 -2.39
N ASN A 206 -1.53 11.73 -1.57
CA ASN A 206 -1.03 10.54 -0.85
C ASN A 206 -0.47 9.42 -1.72
N ALA A 207 -0.52 9.57 -3.04
CA ALA A 207 0.16 8.68 -3.97
C ALA A 207 1.61 9.09 -4.24
N CYS A 208 2.00 10.31 -3.87
CA CYS A 208 3.39 10.74 -3.92
C CYS A 208 4.18 9.99 -2.83
N ARG A 209 4.84 8.91 -3.24
CA ARG A 209 5.81 8.18 -2.43
C ARG A 209 7.22 8.64 -2.83
N PRO A 210 7.85 9.58 -2.10
CA PRO A 210 9.19 10.05 -2.39
C PRO A 210 10.19 8.91 -2.54
N TRP A 211 11.15 9.07 -3.45
CA TRP A 211 12.26 8.13 -3.57
C TRP A 211 13.21 8.29 -2.40
N LEU A 212 13.27 7.30 -1.54
CA LEU A 212 14.24 7.20 -0.47
C LEU A 212 15.51 6.54 -0.99
N GLY A 213 16.65 7.17 -0.75
CA GLY A 213 17.93 6.65 -1.19
C GLY A 213 19.07 7.18 -0.35
N ARG A 214 20.29 7.17 -0.89
CA ARG A 214 21.47 7.74 -0.25
C ARG A 214 21.95 8.99 -1.00
N LYS A 215 22.14 10.09 -0.29
CA LYS A 215 22.79 11.33 -0.75
C LYS A 215 23.94 11.65 0.21
N HIS A 216 25.16 11.80 -0.28
CA HIS A 216 26.37 12.07 0.54
C HIS A 216 26.51 11.19 1.80
N ARG A 217 26.27 9.87 1.68
CA ARG A 217 26.30 8.88 2.79
C ARG A 217 25.16 9.00 3.80
N GLN A 218 24.14 9.81 3.54
CA GLN A 218 22.95 9.95 4.38
C GLN A 218 21.72 9.42 3.67
N ILE A 219 20.79 8.84 4.43
CA ILE A 219 19.46 8.49 3.96
C ILE A 219 18.67 9.78 3.72
N ALA A 220 18.18 9.94 2.50
CA ALA A 220 17.52 11.16 2.07
C ALA A 220 16.43 10.87 1.03
N VAL A 221 15.44 11.75 0.99
CA VAL A 221 14.54 11.89 -0.16
C VAL A 221 15.37 12.41 -1.34
N LEU A 222 15.38 11.63 -2.42
CA LEU A 222 16.14 11.93 -3.62
C LEU A 222 15.37 12.89 -4.54
N PRO A 223 16.07 13.77 -5.28
CA PRO A 223 15.46 14.56 -6.33
C PRO A 223 14.93 13.66 -7.45
N THR A 224 13.71 13.94 -7.88
CA THR A 224 13.12 13.30 -9.07
C THR A 224 13.42 14.16 -10.30
N LYS A 225 14.07 13.59 -11.31
CA LYS A 225 14.45 14.34 -12.53
C LYS A 225 13.22 14.97 -13.19
N GLY A 226 13.39 16.21 -13.66
CA GLY A 226 12.37 16.92 -14.45
C GLY A 226 11.19 17.49 -13.66
N SER A 227 11.20 17.41 -12.33
CA SER A 227 10.16 17.99 -11.48
C SER A 227 10.62 19.33 -10.88
N SER A 228 10.25 20.44 -11.51
CA SER A 228 10.44 21.79 -10.93
C SER A 228 9.48 22.08 -9.77
N ARG A 229 8.37 21.33 -9.68
CA ARG A 229 7.38 21.41 -8.61
C ARG A 229 7.22 20.05 -7.94
N THR A 230 7.71 19.93 -6.71
CA THR A 230 7.54 18.78 -5.82
C THR A 230 6.67 19.20 -4.64
N CYS A 231 5.83 18.30 -4.12
CA CYS A 231 5.17 18.55 -2.85
C CYS A 231 6.18 18.56 -1.71
N VAL A 232 5.79 19.05 -0.55
CA VAL A 232 6.67 19.15 0.64
C VAL A 232 7.35 17.81 0.97
N ASP A 233 6.64 16.68 0.87
CA ASP A 233 7.20 15.34 1.15
C ASP A 233 8.18 14.84 0.07
N CYS A 234 8.02 15.29 -1.17
CA CYS A 234 8.89 14.93 -2.29
C CYS A 234 10.06 15.86 -2.47
N ARG A 235 10.15 16.94 -1.67
CA ARG A 235 11.28 17.84 -1.67
C ARG A 235 12.51 17.05 -1.18
N PRO A 236 13.66 17.16 -1.87
CA PRO A 236 14.88 16.52 -1.42
C PRO A 236 15.25 17.00 -0.01
N GLN A 237 15.38 16.05 0.92
CA GLN A 237 15.72 16.32 2.31
C GLN A 237 16.39 15.09 2.94
N VAL A 238 17.36 15.33 3.82
CA VAL A 238 17.95 14.27 4.65
C VAL A 238 16.93 13.86 5.70
N LEU A 239 16.78 12.55 5.92
CA LEU A 239 15.89 12.06 6.97
C LEU A 239 16.61 12.11 8.32
N THR A 240 15.97 12.77 9.28
CA THR A 240 16.39 12.87 10.69
C THR A 240 15.74 11.85 11.60
N ASP A 241 14.71 11.15 11.11
CA ASP A 241 13.92 10.11 11.77
C ASP A 241 13.16 9.31 10.68
N LEU A 242 12.42 8.29 11.10
CA LEU A 242 11.49 7.53 10.23
C LEU A 242 10.05 7.77 10.64
N ASP A 243 9.76 8.87 11.34
CA ASP A 243 8.41 9.17 11.75
C ASP A 243 7.53 9.39 10.52
N VAL A 244 6.27 9.02 10.71
CA VAL A 244 5.29 9.12 9.64
C VAL A 244 5.12 10.61 9.32
N PRO A 245 5.23 11.04 8.04
CA PRO A 245 5.10 12.46 7.71
C PRO A 245 3.83 13.05 8.30
N LEU A 246 3.90 14.27 8.84
CA LEU A 246 2.80 14.97 9.53
C LEU A 246 1.44 14.87 8.79
N ARG A 247 1.45 14.82 7.45
CA ARG A 247 0.22 14.65 6.65
C ARG A 247 -0.49 13.32 6.90
N LEU A 248 0.26 12.24 7.08
CA LEU A 248 -0.28 10.91 7.35
C LEU A 248 -0.64 10.77 8.83
N GLU A 249 0.04 11.51 9.71
CA GLU A 249 -0.41 11.66 11.10
C GLU A 249 -1.76 12.34 11.21
N LYS A 250 -2.02 13.40 10.43
CA LYS A 250 -3.35 14.03 10.35
C LYS A 250 -4.45 13.04 9.97
N LEU A 251 -4.17 12.18 8.99
CA LEU A 251 -5.09 11.10 8.60
C LEU A 251 -5.26 10.04 9.71
N LYS A 252 -4.20 9.74 10.48
CA LYS A 252 -4.27 8.81 11.63
C LYS A 252 -5.07 9.37 12.80
N VAL A 253 -4.89 10.65 13.13
CA VAL A 253 -5.65 11.35 14.18
C VAL A 253 -7.16 11.33 13.85
N GLU A 254 -7.51 11.40 12.57
CA GLU A 254 -8.88 11.32 12.09
C GLU A 254 -9.44 9.88 12.05
N SER A 255 -8.57 8.86 12.03
CA SER A 255 -8.97 7.45 11.81
C SER A 255 -8.81 6.54 13.04
N SER A 256 -8.31 7.03 14.19
CA SER A 256 -7.94 6.15 15.30
C SER A 256 -7.97 6.85 16.66
N SER A 257 -9.09 6.73 17.37
CA SER A 257 -9.24 7.02 18.81
C SER A 257 -8.60 5.98 19.74
N SER A 258 -7.58 5.20 19.31
CA SER A 258 -7.16 4.01 20.08
C SER A 258 -5.66 3.65 20.13
N ILE A 259 -4.79 4.08 19.20
CA ILE A 259 -3.46 3.44 19.06
C ILE A 259 -2.26 4.35 19.42
N HIS A 260 -2.48 5.64 19.72
CA HIS A 260 -1.44 6.46 20.36
C HIS A 260 -1.32 6.26 21.88
N ASN A 261 -1.88 5.16 22.39
CA ASN A 261 -1.64 4.73 23.75
C ASN A 261 -0.12 4.63 23.96
N VAL A 262 0.41 5.32 24.96
CA VAL A 262 1.85 5.39 25.29
C VAL A 262 2.47 3.98 25.41
N ASP A 263 1.62 3.00 25.71
CA ASP A 263 1.86 1.55 25.72
C ASP A 263 2.25 0.90 24.37
N SER A 264 2.06 1.57 23.24
CA SER A 264 2.44 1.10 21.89
C SER A 264 3.93 1.22 21.61
N ARG A 265 4.69 1.93 22.45
CA ARG A 265 6.13 2.14 22.30
C ARG A 265 6.99 1.13 23.05
N ASN A 266 6.47 -0.03 23.44
CA ASN A 266 7.26 -1.10 24.05
C ASN A 266 7.63 -2.18 23.01
N TRP A 267 8.92 -2.39 22.76
CA TRP A 267 9.43 -3.33 21.74
C TRP A 267 8.96 -4.77 21.99
N ILE A 268 8.94 -5.25 23.23
CA ILE A 268 8.46 -6.60 23.55
C ILE A 268 7.01 -6.76 23.11
N ARG A 269 6.16 -5.77 23.41
CA ARG A 269 4.75 -5.79 23.00
C ARG A 269 4.59 -5.72 21.48
N VAL A 270 5.34 -4.83 20.81
CA VAL A 270 5.35 -4.72 19.35
C VAL A 270 5.79 -6.03 18.69
N ALA A 271 6.87 -6.64 19.17
CA ALA A 271 7.37 -7.91 18.69
C ALA A 271 6.36 -9.05 18.94
N ALA A 272 5.72 -9.10 20.11
CA ALA A 272 4.71 -10.10 20.44
C ALA A 272 3.45 -10.01 19.57
N LEU A 273 2.98 -8.80 19.25
CA LEU A 273 1.89 -8.59 18.30
C LEU A 273 2.26 -9.06 16.91
N GLY A 274 3.47 -8.71 16.43
CA GLY A 274 3.99 -9.23 15.18
C GLY A 274 4.11 -10.77 15.20
N ALA A 275 4.57 -11.36 16.30
CA ALA A 275 4.72 -12.80 16.46
C ALA A 275 3.40 -13.57 16.30
N LYS A 276 2.29 -13.03 16.84
CA LYS A 276 0.95 -13.61 16.64
C LYS A 276 0.61 -13.74 15.15
N GLU A 277 0.88 -12.68 14.39
CA GLU A 277 0.59 -12.63 12.96
C GLU A 277 1.57 -13.51 12.16
N ILE A 278 2.84 -13.58 12.57
CA ILE A 278 3.84 -14.48 11.99
C ILE A 278 3.43 -15.94 12.14
N ARG A 279 2.97 -16.37 13.33
CA ARG A 279 2.49 -17.74 13.56
C ARG A 279 1.30 -18.09 12.66
N ARG A 280 0.35 -17.16 12.55
CA ARG A 280 -0.82 -17.33 11.67
C ARG A 280 -0.40 -17.51 10.21
N GLN A 281 0.42 -16.61 9.68
CA GLN A 281 0.90 -16.70 8.29
C GLN A 281 1.82 -17.90 8.04
N ALA A 282 2.60 -18.32 9.04
CA ALA A 282 3.42 -19.53 8.96
C ALA A 282 2.54 -20.78 8.82
N HIS A 283 1.53 -20.91 9.68
CA HIS A 283 0.55 -22.01 9.65
C HIS A 283 -0.16 -22.09 8.29
N ASP A 284 -0.66 -20.97 7.77
CA ASP A 284 -1.35 -20.90 6.47
C ASP A 284 -0.46 -21.35 5.28
N ARG A 285 0.87 -21.30 5.46
CA ARG A 285 1.87 -21.71 4.45
C ARG A 285 2.51 -23.07 4.73
N GLY A 286 2.04 -23.80 5.76
CA GLY A 286 2.63 -25.08 6.16
C GLY A 286 4.06 -24.98 6.68
N LEU A 287 4.40 -23.84 7.30
CA LEU A 287 5.67 -23.55 7.96
C LEU A 287 5.49 -23.61 9.49
N THR A 288 6.58 -23.70 10.22
CA THR A 288 6.59 -23.52 11.69
C THR A 288 7.22 -22.18 12.05
N THR A 289 7.22 -21.82 13.34
CA THR A 289 7.96 -20.66 13.84
C THR A 289 9.00 -21.09 14.87
N GLY A 290 9.93 -20.20 15.20
CA GLY A 290 10.87 -20.39 16.29
C GLY A 290 11.50 -19.06 16.71
N TRP A 291 12.22 -19.09 17.83
CA TRP A 291 12.83 -17.90 18.43
C TRP A 291 14.29 -17.74 18.03
N ILE A 292 14.65 -16.55 17.57
CA ILE A 292 16.02 -16.11 17.28
C ILE A 292 16.43 -15.12 18.37
N GLY A 293 17.58 -15.36 19.01
CA GLY A 293 18.12 -14.44 20.03
C GLY A 293 18.28 -13.01 19.49
N LEU A 294 17.99 -12.02 20.33
CA LEU A 294 17.85 -10.61 19.92
C LEU A 294 19.13 -10.06 19.26
N SER A 295 20.30 -10.40 19.80
CA SER A 295 21.62 -10.05 19.24
C SER A 295 21.83 -10.54 17.80
N LYS A 296 21.06 -11.54 17.36
CA LYS A 296 21.07 -12.11 16.01
C LYS A 296 20.04 -11.46 15.07
N THR A 297 19.01 -10.82 15.62
CA THR A 297 17.95 -10.15 14.85
C THR A 297 18.34 -8.77 14.32
N TRP A 298 19.37 -8.14 14.90
CA TRP A 298 19.84 -6.82 14.51
C TRP A 298 21.37 -6.71 14.57
N ARG A 299 21.94 -5.80 13.77
CA ARG A 299 23.36 -5.47 13.77
C ARG A 299 23.53 -3.96 13.69
N THR A 300 24.16 -3.39 14.72
CA THR A 300 24.50 -1.97 14.76
C THR A 300 25.59 -1.64 13.73
N MET A 301 25.67 -0.37 13.32
CA MET A 301 26.69 0.14 12.40
C MET A 301 28.12 -0.08 12.88
N SER A 302 28.35 -0.07 14.20
CA SER A 302 29.68 -0.33 14.77
C SER A 302 30.15 -1.76 14.53
N GLY A 303 29.21 -2.69 14.27
CA GLY A 303 29.49 -4.10 14.10
C GLY A 303 29.83 -4.83 15.40
N SER A 304 29.79 -4.17 16.56
CA SER A 304 30.02 -4.79 17.86
C SER A 304 28.91 -5.80 18.17
N SER A 305 29.29 -6.96 18.70
CA SER A 305 28.31 -7.90 19.25
C SER A 305 27.77 -7.33 20.55
N LEU A 306 26.45 -7.16 20.62
CA LEU A 306 25.76 -6.79 21.85
C LEU A 306 25.17 -8.04 22.50
N SER A 307 24.98 -8.01 23.82
CA SER A 307 24.15 -8.99 24.51
C SER A 307 22.69 -8.86 24.05
N ASP A 308 21.86 -9.88 24.28
CA ASP A 308 20.43 -9.80 23.96
C ASP A 308 19.75 -8.66 24.73
N SER A 309 20.11 -8.43 26.00
CA SER A 309 19.57 -7.35 26.82
C SER A 309 19.99 -5.95 26.33
N ASP A 310 21.26 -5.77 25.95
CA ASP A 310 21.72 -4.49 25.40
C ASP A 310 21.14 -4.23 24.01
N THR A 311 20.96 -5.29 23.20
CA THR A 311 20.26 -5.22 21.92
C THR A 311 18.82 -4.76 22.14
N GLU A 312 18.10 -5.36 23.09
CA GLU A 312 16.73 -4.98 23.43
C GLU A 312 16.63 -3.50 23.83
N ARG A 313 17.48 -3.06 24.77
CA ARG A 313 17.52 -1.67 25.24
C ARG A 313 17.77 -0.70 24.09
N ALA A 314 18.69 -1.04 23.19
CA ALA A 314 19.01 -0.21 22.05
C ALA A 314 17.88 -0.18 20.99
N ILE A 315 17.21 -1.31 20.70
CA ILE A 315 16.02 -1.34 19.83
C ILE A 315 14.90 -0.50 20.44
N GLN A 316 14.67 -0.65 21.75
CA GLN A 316 13.66 0.09 22.50
C GLN A 316 13.90 1.60 22.45
N GLN A 317 15.15 2.05 22.60
CA GLN A 317 15.51 3.46 22.47
C GLN A 317 15.23 4.00 21.05
N ARG A 318 15.51 3.20 20.01
CA ARG A 318 15.23 3.57 18.62
C ARG A 318 13.73 3.69 18.36
N LEU A 319 12.93 2.77 18.90
CA LEU A 319 11.47 2.85 18.83
C LEU A 319 10.92 4.11 19.49
N TYR A 320 11.41 4.46 20.69
CA TYR A 320 10.97 5.67 21.38
C TYR A 320 11.29 6.96 20.64
N SER A 321 12.40 6.96 19.89
CA SER A 321 12.94 8.12 19.20
C SER A 321 12.47 8.24 17.73
N GLY A 322 11.51 7.43 17.29
CA GLY A 322 11.04 7.45 15.89
C GLY A 322 12.03 6.88 14.87
N TYR A 323 13.08 6.19 15.31
CA TYR A 323 14.12 5.61 14.45
C TYR A 323 13.85 4.16 14.06
N LEU A 324 12.71 3.58 14.43
CA LEU A 324 12.37 2.19 14.14
C LEU A 324 10.92 2.12 13.68
N ILE A 325 10.70 1.55 12.49
CA ILE A 325 9.38 1.39 11.91
C ILE A 325 9.25 0.01 11.23
N LYS A 326 8.04 -0.52 11.06
CA LYS A 326 7.83 -1.71 10.22
C LYS A 326 8.26 -1.40 8.78
N LEU A 327 8.86 -2.38 8.10
CA LEU A 327 9.24 -2.21 6.69
C LEU A 327 8.01 -1.87 5.83
N TYR A 328 6.87 -2.49 6.10
CA TYR A 328 5.63 -2.19 5.38
C TYR A 328 5.24 -0.71 5.47
N ASP A 329 5.28 -0.15 6.68
CA ASP A 329 4.93 1.26 6.90
C ASP A 329 5.93 2.20 6.21
N LEU A 330 7.22 1.87 6.20
CA LEU A 330 8.20 2.62 5.40
C LEU A 330 7.84 2.62 3.92
N LEU A 331 7.47 1.46 3.35
CA LEU A 331 7.11 1.34 1.93
C LEU A 331 5.77 2.00 1.58
N ARG A 332 4.90 2.20 2.56
CA ARG A 332 3.67 2.99 2.38
C ARG A 332 3.99 4.45 2.16
N VAL A 333 5.02 4.97 2.81
CA VAL A 333 5.42 6.37 2.71
C VAL A 333 6.40 6.60 1.56
N TYR A 334 7.36 5.71 1.37
CA TYR A 334 8.51 5.90 0.49
C TYR A 334 8.61 4.82 -0.59
N ARG A 335 9.20 5.20 -1.73
CA ARG A 335 9.82 4.25 -2.66
C ARG A 335 11.27 4.04 -2.26
N LEU A 336 11.86 2.90 -2.61
CA LEU A 336 13.28 2.68 -2.34
C LEU A 336 14.08 2.73 -3.63
N ALA A 337 15.12 3.56 -3.66
CA ALA A 337 16.12 3.51 -4.72
C ALA A 337 16.68 2.08 -4.84
N PRO A 338 16.95 1.56 -6.06
CA PRO A 338 17.35 0.16 -6.25
C PRO A 338 18.52 -0.27 -5.36
N LYS A 339 19.56 0.57 -5.25
CA LYS A 339 20.72 0.31 -4.38
C LYS A 339 20.35 0.21 -2.89
N LEU A 340 19.39 1.01 -2.43
CA LEU A 340 18.92 0.94 -1.04
C LEU A 340 18.15 -0.35 -0.81
N PHE A 341 17.28 -0.76 -1.74
CA PHE A 341 16.60 -2.05 -1.69
C PHE A 341 17.59 -3.22 -1.67
N ASP A 342 18.59 -3.23 -2.58
CA ASP A 342 19.62 -4.28 -2.64
C ASP A 342 20.38 -4.40 -1.31
N ASP A 343 20.67 -3.27 -0.67
CA ASP A 343 21.31 -3.25 0.65
C ASP A 343 20.42 -3.85 1.74
N LEU A 344 19.11 -3.57 1.76
CA LEU A 344 18.17 -4.18 2.70
C LEU A 344 18.02 -5.69 2.45
N GLN A 345 17.93 -6.10 1.18
CA GLN A 345 17.89 -7.52 0.79
C GLN A 345 19.14 -8.28 1.27
N LYS A 346 20.32 -7.71 1.08
CA LYS A 346 21.58 -8.29 1.58
C LYS A 346 21.58 -8.41 3.10
N GLN A 347 21.06 -7.42 3.81
CA GLN A 347 20.95 -7.44 5.26
C GLN A 347 20.03 -8.57 5.75
N ILE A 348 18.82 -8.70 5.18
CA ILE A 348 17.89 -9.80 5.53
C ILE A 348 18.59 -11.16 5.37
N ARG A 349 19.21 -11.41 4.21
CA ARG A 349 19.91 -12.67 3.94
C ARG A 349 21.08 -12.91 4.90
N SER A 350 21.83 -11.85 5.23
CA SER A 350 22.94 -11.94 6.18
C SER A 350 22.47 -12.26 7.60
N LEU A 351 21.34 -11.69 8.03
CA LEU A 351 20.77 -11.94 9.36
C LEU A 351 20.28 -13.39 9.48
N LEU A 352 19.57 -13.90 8.46
CA LEU A 352 19.12 -15.30 8.41
C LEU A 352 20.30 -16.28 8.43
N LYS A 353 21.34 -16.04 7.63
CA LYS A 353 22.57 -16.86 7.64
C LYS A 353 23.24 -16.87 9.02
N ARG A 354 23.27 -15.72 9.72
CA ARG A 354 23.82 -15.62 11.08
C ARG A 354 22.98 -16.40 12.10
N ALA A 355 21.65 -16.36 11.95
CA ALA A 355 20.76 -17.13 12.81
C ALA A 355 21.00 -18.65 12.64
N ASP A 356 21.22 -19.13 11.42
CA ASP A 356 21.54 -20.55 11.14
C ASP A 356 22.91 -20.98 11.72
N ASN A 357 23.95 -20.16 11.57
CA ASN A 357 25.32 -20.54 11.93
C ASN A 357 25.56 -20.76 13.45
N HIS A 358 24.64 -20.32 14.29
CA HIS A 358 24.84 -20.28 15.74
C HIS A 358 24.16 -21.43 16.49
N SER A 359 23.54 -22.36 15.76
CA SER A 359 23.01 -23.60 16.32
C SER A 359 24.17 -24.58 16.48
N LEU A 360 24.86 -24.50 17.62
CA LEU A 360 26.05 -25.32 17.92
C LEU A 360 25.75 -26.83 17.95
N PHE A 361 24.48 -27.23 18.04
CA PHE A 361 24.08 -28.61 18.32
C PHE A 361 22.97 -29.16 17.40
N HIS A 362 22.44 -28.38 16.45
CA HIS A 362 21.36 -28.85 15.56
C HIS A 362 21.63 -28.58 14.08
N LYS A 363 21.01 -29.42 13.23
CA LYS A 363 20.87 -29.19 11.79
C LYS A 363 20.34 -27.77 11.54
N SER A 364 20.76 -27.14 10.44
CA SER A 364 20.33 -25.78 10.07
C SER A 364 18.82 -25.59 10.25
N ASP A 365 18.45 -24.55 10.99
CA ASP A 365 17.06 -24.27 11.36
C ASP A 365 16.21 -23.78 10.19
N ASN A 366 16.84 -23.52 9.03
CA ASN A 366 16.21 -23.13 7.77
C ASN A 366 15.28 -21.91 7.97
N TRP A 367 15.79 -20.89 8.67
CA TRP A 367 15.06 -19.65 8.93
C TRP A 367 14.68 -18.95 7.62
N CYS A 368 13.48 -18.38 7.57
CA CYS A 368 13.03 -17.58 6.43
C CYS A 368 12.21 -16.35 6.85
N VAL A 369 12.10 -15.40 5.93
CA VAL A 369 11.21 -14.25 6.06
C VAL A 369 10.12 -14.35 5.00
N GLY A 370 8.87 -14.53 5.44
CA GLY A 370 7.70 -14.64 4.58
C GLY A 370 6.64 -13.57 4.81
N SER A 371 6.81 -12.73 5.84
CA SER A 371 5.83 -11.73 6.29
C SER A 371 6.49 -10.37 6.60
N TYR A 372 5.75 -9.29 6.38
CA TYR A 372 6.15 -7.95 6.79
C TYR A 372 6.27 -7.79 8.32
N ASP A 373 5.51 -8.56 9.11
CA ASP A 373 5.56 -8.50 10.58
C ASP A 373 6.88 -9.05 11.16
N GLN A 374 7.67 -9.75 10.33
CA GLN A 374 9.03 -10.18 10.68
C GLN A 374 10.08 -9.07 10.50
N VAL A 375 9.77 -7.97 9.80
CA VAL A 375 10.80 -7.05 9.31
C VAL A 375 10.51 -5.60 9.69
N TYR A 376 11.43 -5.06 10.48
CA TYR A 376 11.49 -3.66 10.86
C TYR A 376 12.73 -3.01 10.24
N VAL A 377 12.69 -1.70 10.10
CA VAL A 377 13.78 -0.88 9.58
C VAL A 377 14.14 0.16 10.62
N SER A 378 15.42 0.21 10.98
CA SER A 378 15.96 1.26 11.82
C SER A 378 16.80 2.26 11.03
N LEU A 379 16.64 3.55 11.30
CA LEU A 379 17.56 4.59 10.84
C LEU A 379 18.68 4.77 11.85
N GLU A 380 19.88 4.32 11.48
CA GLU A 380 21.06 4.46 12.33
C GLU A 380 21.88 5.67 11.92
N CYS A 381 22.36 6.40 12.92
CA CYS A 381 23.32 7.50 12.79
C CYS A 381 24.57 7.16 13.61
N ARG A 382 25.76 7.39 13.05
CA ARG A 382 27.03 7.02 13.71
C ARG A 382 27.36 7.94 14.88
N THR A 383 27.01 9.21 14.73
CA THR A 383 27.25 10.29 15.68
C THR A 383 26.05 11.25 15.61
N PRO A 384 25.72 12.00 16.67
CA PRO A 384 24.61 12.95 16.65
C PRO A 384 24.86 14.20 15.78
N ASP A 385 26.01 14.28 15.10
CA ASP A 385 26.36 15.40 14.22
C ASP A 385 25.55 15.36 12.91
N ILE A 386 25.21 16.53 12.39
CA ILE A 386 24.34 16.73 11.23
C ILE A 386 24.92 16.07 9.97
N ASP A 387 26.25 16.01 9.84
CA ASP A 387 26.95 15.43 8.69
C ASP A 387 27.29 13.94 8.85
N SER A 388 26.80 13.33 9.93
CA SER A 388 27.08 11.93 10.21
C SER A 388 26.45 11.03 9.15
N PRO A 389 27.15 9.97 8.71
CA PRO A 389 26.58 9.01 7.79
C PRO A 389 25.39 8.31 8.45
N THR A 390 24.27 8.27 7.73
CA THR A 390 23.07 7.55 8.15
C THR A 390 22.79 6.36 7.25
N LYS A 391 22.24 5.30 7.84
CA LYS A 391 21.96 4.06 7.12
C LYS A 391 20.70 3.39 7.64
N LEU A 392 19.93 2.80 6.72
CA LEU A 392 18.84 1.90 7.09
C LEU A 392 19.38 0.51 7.41
N HIS A 393 19.00 0.02 8.60
CA HIS A 393 19.34 -1.29 9.11
C HIS A 393 18.09 -2.15 9.29
N ILE A 394 18.18 -3.44 8.94
CA ILE A 394 17.10 -4.38 9.19
C ILE A 394 17.14 -4.86 10.64
N VAL A 395 15.97 -4.86 11.28
CA VAL A 395 15.71 -5.49 12.58
C VAL A 395 14.65 -6.57 12.36
N LEU A 396 14.98 -7.82 12.66
CA LEU A 396 14.00 -8.91 12.58
C LEU A 396 13.18 -9.03 13.87
N ASN A 397 11.94 -9.50 13.73
CA ASN A 397 11.19 -9.98 14.89
C ASN A 397 11.91 -11.22 15.47
N PRO A 398 12.10 -11.32 16.80
CA PRO A 398 12.70 -12.50 17.42
C PRO A 398 11.99 -13.79 17.06
N GLU A 399 10.66 -13.78 16.92
CA GLU A 399 9.95 -14.92 16.37
C GLU A 399 10.01 -14.89 14.84
N CYS A 400 10.55 -15.94 14.23
CA CYS A 400 10.70 -16.06 12.79
C CYS A 400 10.15 -17.37 12.25
N MET A 401 9.81 -17.38 10.96
CA MET A 401 9.35 -18.57 10.25
C MET A 401 10.51 -19.56 10.04
N LYS A 402 10.19 -20.86 10.12
CA LYS A 402 11.09 -21.99 9.86
C LYS A 402 10.50 -22.86 8.77
N ALA A 403 11.32 -23.17 7.77
CA ALA A 403 10.94 -24.07 6.70
C ALA A 403 11.43 -25.50 6.94
N LYS A 404 10.83 -26.48 6.25
CA LYS A 404 11.24 -27.90 6.35
C LYS A 404 12.59 -28.16 5.67
N SER A 405 13.00 -27.29 4.76
CA SER A 405 14.27 -27.40 4.04
C SER A 405 14.83 -26.03 3.68
N LYS A 406 16.15 -25.97 3.46
CA LYS A 406 16.85 -24.78 2.97
C LYS A 406 16.28 -24.26 1.65
N LYS A 407 15.89 -25.16 0.73
CA LYS A 407 15.27 -24.78 -0.55
C LYS A 407 13.92 -24.09 -0.34
N GLN A 408 13.09 -24.60 0.56
CA GLN A 408 11.82 -23.98 0.90
C GLN A 408 12.03 -22.62 1.60
N ALA A 409 12.99 -22.51 2.52
CA ALA A 409 13.34 -21.24 3.18
C ALA A 409 13.76 -20.16 2.17
N GLN A 410 14.60 -20.53 1.20
CA GLN A 410 15.04 -19.65 0.12
C GLN A 410 13.87 -19.20 -0.74
N LEU A 411 12.99 -20.13 -1.16
CA LEU A 411 11.82 -19.82 -1.99
C LEU A 411 10.84 -18.86 -1.30
N VAL A 412 10.56 -19.09 -0.01
CA VAL A 412 9.68 -18.20 0.79
C VAL A 412 10.30 -16.80 0.90
N THR A 413 11.59 -16.72 1.19
CA THR A 413 12.31 -15.44 1.33
C THR A 413 12.39 -14.70 0.00
N ASP A 414 12.64 -15.37 -1.11
CA ASP A 414 12.70 -14.74 -2.44
C ASP A 414 11.32 -14.27 -2.90
N SER A 415 10.26 -15.05 -2.63
CA SER A 415 8.89 -14.60 -2.88
C SER A 415 8.55 -13.32 -2.10
N PHE A 416 8.91 -13.27 -0.80
CA PHE A 416 8.75 -12.07 0.01
C PHE A 416 9.57 -10.89 -0.54
N LEU A 417 10.84 -11.09 -0.88
CA LEU A 417 11.70 -10.02 -1.41
C LEU A 417 11.19 -9.48 -2.76
N ASN A 418 10.62 -10.33 -3.62
CA ASN A 418 9.99 -9.89 -4.86
C ASN A 418 8.75 -9.02 -4.58
N LEU A 419 7.94 -9.39 -3.58
CA LEU A 419 6.82 -8.56 -3.11
C LEU A 419 7.30 -7.21 -2.56
N VAL A 420 8.37 -7.21 -1.74
CA VAL A 420 8.99 -5.98 -1.23
C VAL A 420 9.51 -5.12 -2.39
N LYS A 421 10.16 -5.71 -3.40
CA LYS A 421 10.67 -5.01 -4.58
C LYS A 421 9.54 -4.32 -5.36
N LEU A 422 8.42 -5.01 -5.52
CA LEU A 422 7.21 -4.48 -6.15
C LEU A 422 6.67 -3.31 -5.32
N HIS A 423 6.45 -3.50 -4.02
CA HIS A 423 5.91 -2.47 -3.13
C HIS A 423 6.83 -1.25 -3.02
N ALA A 424 8.15 -1.46 -3.04
CA ALA A 424 9.15 -0.39 -3.03
C ALA A 424 9.19 0.43 -4.33
N GLY A 425 8.48 0.01 -5.39
CA GLY A 425 8.46 0.69 -6.68
C GLY A 425 9.75 0.53 -7.48
N CYS A 426 10.64 -0.37 -7.10
CA CYS A 426 11.94 -0.56 -7.76
C CYS A 426 11.96 -1.73 -8.77
N ALA A 427 10.85 -2.45 -8.94
CA ALA A 427 10.74 -3.55 -9.92
C ALA A 427 10.92 -3.08 -11.38
N TYR A 428 10.56 -1.84 -11.70
CA TYR A 428 10.55 -1.30 -13.07
C TYR A 428 11.87 -0.64 -13.51
N TYR A 429 12.85 -0.57 -12.61
CA TYR A 429 14.11 0.10 -12.88
C TYR A 429 15.22 -0.94 -12.99
N PRO A 430 15.74 -1.20 -14.20
CA PRO A 430 16.90 -2.08 -14.33
C PRO A 430 18.08 -1.48 -13.55
N SER A 431 18.79 -2.33 -12.82
CA SER A 431 19.92 -1.95 -11.96
C SER A 431 21.05 -1.21 -12.70
N SER A 432 21.07 -1.30 -14.03
CA SER A 432 22.02 -0.64 -14.93
C SER A 432 21.67 0.79 -15.31
N SER A 433 20.49 1.27 -14.93
CA SER A 433 20.00 2.55 -15.38
C SER A 433 20.74 3.70 -14.66
N ARG A 434 21.58 4.44 -15.40
CA ARG A 434 22.46 5.55 -14.94
C ARG A 434 21.72 6.76 -14.32
N TRP A 435 20.47 6.62 -13.90
CA TRP A 435 19.64 7.72 -13.43
C TRP A 435 20.15 8.39 -12.15
N TYR A 436 21.05 7.76 -11.41
CA TYR A 436 21.47 8.22 -10.08
C TYR A 436 22.98 8.44 -9.90
N THR A 437 23.82 8.21 -10.92
CA THR A 437 25.29 8.35 -10.78
C THR A 437 25.81 9.76 -11.07
N GLY A 438 24.94 10.74 -11.25
CA GLY A 438 25.31 12.13 -11.58
C GLY A 438 25.26 13.11 -10.42
N MET A 439 25.35 12.65 -9.16
CA MET A 439 25.35 13.50 -7.96
C MET A 439 26.44 13.11 -6.98
#